data_AF-A0A3L6DZB6-F1
#
_entry.id   AF-A0A3L6DZB6-F1
#
_cell.length_a   1.000
_cell.length_b   1.000
_cell.length_c   1.000
_cell.angle_alpha   90.00
_cell.angle_beta   90.00
_cell.angle_gamma   90.00
#
_symmetry.space_group_name_H-M   'P 1'
#
loop_
_entity.id
_entity.type
_entity.pdbx_description
1 polymer ?
#
loop_
_entity_poly.entity_id
_entity_poly.type
_entity_poly.pdbx_seq_one_letter_code
_entity_poly.pdbx_strand_id
1 'polypeptide(L)'
;MRGGIYRLKEHLAHVGKNVKKCTSATPQALEAKEKCKKAIEAVKRKREEKTVRELELREEVNVSRVGEESEEVTCVGSSQPHKLGPIDKWTRAIDPTKADSFKQQQLNKELWKEREHEMHKFIARWAYNRGIPFNACDNDEFKQMCEAIGQFGPGLTPPTQDAFRGSLLEEEYERTKCLLQEREAEKMKNGCSIMTDAWNLATATILSPAFWKDVKLMLAVFEPLVKVLRLVDGDVKPSMGFLYGELLKAKREVKEAFGNVESRFKDVMAVIEKKMNGRLDSPLHLTAFLLNPHYSYANPSIFDEPKMNEAFISCVEQFYYHDEDQQEQATNFELKKFQNREGPFSKKLARTFQNYDYIPGRDTH
;
A
#
# COMPACT_ATOMS: atom_id res chain seq x y z
N MET A 1 0.87 4.99 -28.38
CA MET A 1 1.76 5.73 -29.31
C MET A 1 3.22 5.78 -28.79
N ARG A 2 4.01 4.70 -28.87
CA ARG A 2 5.44 4.67 -28.42
C ARG A 2 6.48 4.58 -29.56
N GLY A 3 6.04 4.59 -30.82
CA GLY A 3 6.92 4.34 -31.98
C GLY A 3 7.79 5.52 -32.42
N GLY A 4 7.39 6.76 -32.13
CA GLY A 4 8.07 7.96 -32.65
C GLY A 4 9.48 8.15 -32.08
N ILE A 5 9.61 8.09 -30.75
CA ILE A 5 10.90 8.31 -30.06
C ILE A 5 11.90 7.20 -30.35
N TYR A 6 11.44 5.95 -30.44
CA TYR A 6 12.32 4.81 -30.75
C TYR A 6 12.87 4.89 -32.18
N ARG A 7 12.01 5.19 -33.17
CA ARG A 7 12.41 5.38 -34.57
C ARG A 7 13.37 6.56 -34.73
N LEU A 8 13.20 7.63 -33.96
CA LEU A 8 14.12 8.77 -33.94
C LEU A 8 15.50 8.36 -33.40
N LYS A 9 15.55 7.55 -32.34
CA LYS A 9 16.82 7.00 -31.80
C LYS A 9 17.51 6.08 -32.82
N GLU A 10 16.77 5.25 -33.53
CA GLU A 10 17.29 4.40 -34.63
C GLU A 10 17.85 5.23 -35.79
N HIS A 11 17.13 6.29 -36.21
CA HIS A 11 17.57 7.25 -37.24
C HIS A 11 18.91 7.91 -36.90
N LEU A 12 19.04 8.41 -35.66
CA LEU A 12 20.23 9.10 -35.18
C LEU A 12 21.40 8.12 -34.95
N ALA A 13 21.14 6.95 -34.35
CA ALA A 13 22.16 5.95 -34.02
C ALA A 13 22.68 5.18 -35.25
N HIS A 14 21.99 5.26 -36.40
CA HIS A 14 22.23 4.43 -37.60
C HIS A 14 22.04 2.93 -37.33
N VAL A 15 21.13 2.57 -36.42
CA VAL A 15 20.83 1.20 -36.01
C VAL A 15 19.41 0.84 -36.48
N GLY A 16 19.23 -0.37 -37.03
CA GLY A 16 17.95 -0.85 -37.56
C GLY A 16 17.83 -0.74 -39.08
N LYS A 17 16.82 -1.42 -39.65
CA LYS A 17 16.60 -1.50 -41.12
C LYS A 17 15.40 -0.67 -41.61
N ASN A 18 14.56 -0.19 -40.69
CA ASN A 18 13.23 0.33 -41.01
C ASN A 18 13.13 1.86 -41.01
N VAL A 19 14.25 2.57 -40.83
CA VAL A 19 14.29 4.04 -40.74
C VAL A 19 15.48 4.55 -41.55
N LYS A 20 15.29 5.65 -42.30
CA LYS A 20 16.39 6.34 -43.00
C LYS A 20 17.45 6.75 -41.98
N LYS A 21 18.73 6.78 -42.35
CA LYS A 21 19.82 7.17 -41.44
C LYS A 21 20.01 8.70 -41.46
N CYS A 22 20.37 9.29 -40.33
CA CYS A 22 20.68 10.72 -40.26
C CYS A 22 21.89 11.08 -41.14
N THR A 23 21.76 12.09 -42.00
CA THR A 23 22.81 12.55 -42.91
C THR A 23 23.62 13.74 -42.36
N SER A 24 23.20 14.32 -41.22
CA SER A 24 23.91 15.42 -40.57
C SER A 24 25.20 14.94 -39.91
N ALA A 25 26.31 15.60 -40.22
CA ALA A 25 27.65 15.30 -39.70
C ALA A 25 28.19 16.39 -38.76
N THR A 26 27.32 17.21 -38.17
CA THR A 26 27.75 18.22 -37.19
C THR A 26 28.31 17.54 -35.93
N PRO A 27 29.23 18.18 -35.18
CA PRO A 27 29.77 17.63 -33.93
C PRO A 27 28.66 17.20 -32.95
N GLN A 28 27.59 17.99 -32.86
CA GLN A 28 26.40 17.69 -32.05
C GLN A 28 25.63 16.46 -32.54
N ALA A 29 25.54 16.25 -33.86
CA ALA A 29 24.88 15.08 -34.44
C ALA A 29 25.67 13.79 -34.20
N LEU A 30 27.00 13.84 -34.24
CA LEU A 30 27.88 12.71 -33.91
C LEU A 30 27.79 12.34 -32.43
N GLU A 31 27.74 13.32 -31.54
CA GLU A 31 27.53 13.11 -30.10
C GLU A 31 26.14 12.50 -29.83
N ALA A 32 25.09 13.01 -30.48
CA ALA A 32 23.74 12.48 -30.37
C ALA A 32 23.64 11.04 -30.91
N LYS A 33 24.37 10.71 -31.99
CA LYS A 33 24.46 9.36 -32.54
C LYS A 33 25.05 8.38 -31.53
N GLU A 34 26.19 8.71 -30.92
CA GLU A 34 26.82 7.85 -29.90
C GLU A 34 25.95 7.68 -28.66
N LYS A 35 25.33 8.76 -28.17
CA LYS A 35 24.38 8.70 -27.04
C LYS A 35 23.18 7.79 -27.35
N CYS A 36 22.60 7.91 -28.55
CA CYS A 36 21.48 7.07 -28.95
C CYS A 36 21.89 5.60 -29.12
N LYS A 37 23.08 5.34 -29.68
CA LYS A 37 23.61 3.98 -29.85
C LYS A 37 23.83 3.27 -28.51
N LYS A 38 24.52 3.94 -27.57
CA LYS A 38 24.72 3.42 -26.20
C LYS A 38 23.40 3.16 -25.48
N ALA A 39 22.41 4.04 -25.64
CA ALA A 39 21.09 3.85 -25.03
C ALA A 39 20.35 2.63 -25.60
N ILE A 40 20.44 2.36 -26.90
CA ILE A 40 19.82 1.19 -27.54
C ILE A 40 20.53 -0.10 -27.09
N GLU A 41 21.86 -0.12 -27.10
CA GLU A 41 22.67 -1.28 -26.67
C GLU A 41 22.47 -1.59 -25.18
N ALA A 42 22.42 -0.58 -24.31
CA ALA A 42 22.16 -0.77 -22.89
C ALA A 42 20.77 -1.38 -22.62
N VAL A 43 19.75 -0.98 -23.39
CA VAL A 43 18.40 -1.58 -23.29
C VAL A 43 18.41 -3.02 -23.81
N LYS A 44 19.14 -3.31 -24.88
CA LYS A 44 19.30 -4.68 -25.40
C LYS A 44 19.98 -5.58 -24.38
N ARG A 45 21.12 -5.14 -23.82
CA ARG A 45 21.87 -5.86 -22.80
C ARG A 45 21.02 -6.13 -21.55
N LYS A 46 20.29 -5.13 -21.04
CA LYS A 46 19.37 -5.33 -19.91
C LYS A 46 18.27 -6.35 -20.19
N ARG A 47 17.79 -6.44 -21.44
CA ARG A 47 16.81 -7.47 -21.83
C ARG A 47 17.45 -8.86 -21.86
N GLU A 48 18.64 -8.97 -22.44
CA GLU A 48 19.42 -10.22 -22.49
C GLU A 48 19.76 -10.71 -21.06
N GLU A 49 20.26 -9.83 -20.19
CA GLU A 49 20.51 -10.12 -18.77
C GLU A 49 19.24 -10.60 -18.04
N LYS A 50 18.08 -9.98 -18.31
CA LYS A 50 16.80 -10.43 -17.73
C LYS A 50 16.42 -11.83 -18.23
N THR A 51 16.58 -12.09 -19.53
CA THR A 51 16.29 -13.41 -20.11
C THR A 51 17.21 -14.49 -19.55
N VAL A 52 18.51 -14.19 -19.40
CA VAL A 52 19.49 -15.13 -18.83
C VAL A 52 19.12 -15.46 -17.38
N ARG A 53 18.85 -14.47 -16.54
CA ARG A 53 18.41 -14.70 -15.16
C ARG A 53 17.12 -15.51 -15.06
N GLU A 54 16.18 -15.28 -15.97
CA GLU A 54 14.94 -16.06 -16.01
C GLU A 54 15.18 -17.53 -16.40
N LEU A 55 16.17 -17.80 -17.27
CA LEU A 55 16.58 -19.17 -17.61
C LEU A 55 17.31 -19.84 -16.43
N GLU A 56 18.24 -19.14 -15.79
CA GLU A 56 18.95 -19.61 -14.59
C GLU A 56 17.96 -20.00 -13.48
N LEU A 57 16.96 -19.16 -13.20
CA LEU A 57 15.89 -19.45 -12.23
C LEU A 57 15.06 -20.69 -12.57
N ARG A 58 14.84 -20.98 -13.86
CA ARG A 58 14.12 -22.17 -14.30
C ARG A 58 14.97 -23.44 -14.16
N GLU A 59 16.27 -23.33 -14.40
CA GLU A 59 17.22 -24.44 -14.23
C GLU A 59 17.44 -24.82 -12.76
N GLU A 60 17.30 -23.86 -11.83
CA GLU A 60 17.35 -24.14 -10.38
C GLU A 60 16.19 -25.04 -9.90
N VAL A 61 15.04 -25.02 -10.58
CA VAL A 61 13.89 -25.86 -10.24
C VAL A 61 14.05 -27.21 -10.91
N ASN A 62 14.21 -28.27 -10.11
CA ASN A 62 14.29 -29.64 -10.60
C ASN A 62 13.35 -30.56 -9.82
N VAL A 63 12.17 -30.81 -10.36
CA VAL A 63 11.21 -31.79 -9.81
C VAL A 63 11.47 -33.16 -10.46
N SER A 64 12.13 -34.08 -9.74
CA SER A 64 12.46 -35.42 -10.26
C SER A 64 11.20 -36.26 -10.52
N ARG A 65 11.08 -36.84 -11.72
CA ARG A 65 9.96 -37.72 -12.09
C ARG A 65 10.26 -39.16 -11.68
N VAL A 66 9.47 -39.73 -10.76
CA VAL A 66 9.60 -41.12 -10.32
C VAL A 66 8.52 -41.98 -10.99
N GLY A 67 8.94 -42.95 -11.83
CA GLY A 67 8.14 -44.14 -12.21
C GLY A 67 7.75 -44.27 -13.69
N GLU A 68 8.41 -45.21 -14.40
CA GLU A 68 7.77 -46.39 -15.02
C GLU A 68 8.88 -47.38 -15.45
N GLU A 69 9.02 -48.46 -14.69
CA GLU A 69 9.68 -49.70 -15.14
C GLU A 69 8.72 -50.40 -16.12
N SER A 70 9.11 -50.53 -17.39
CA SER A 70 8.74 -51.66 -18.25
C SER A 70 9.69 -51.72 -19.47
N GLU A 71 9.93 -52.94 -19.90
CA GLU A 71 11.07 -53.47 -20.65
C GLU A 71 11.31 -52.89 -22.07
N GLU A 72 12.59 -52.90 -22.49
CA GLU A 72 13.10 -52.99 -23.88
C GLU A 72 12.84 -51.79 -24.84
N VAL A 73 13.75 -51.21 -25.63
CA VAL A 73 15.09 -51.54 -26.16
C VAL A 73 15.86 -50.22 -26.40
N THR A 74 17.17 -50.30 -26.29
CA THR A 74 18.22 -49.30 -26.57
C THR A 74 17.93 -48.23 -27.64
N CYS A 75 18.25 -46.97 -27.33
CA CYS A 75 19.21 -46.19 -28.14
C CYS A 75 19.67 -44.91 -27.41
N VAL A 76 20.99 -44.77 -27.36
CA VAL A 76 21.78 -43.64 -26.88
C VAL A 76 21.41 -42.35 -27.63
N GLY A 77 21.18 -41.26 -26.89
CA GLY A 77 21.05 -39.93 -27.47
C GLY A 77 20.41 -38.92 -26.53
N SER A 78 21.24 -38.20 -25.78
CA SER A 78 20.84 -36.97 -25.08
C SER A 78 20.21 -35.98 -26.06
N SER A 79 18.94 -35.62 -25.85
CA SER A 79 18.35 -34.30 -26.17
C SER A 79 16.92 -34.21 -25.60
N GLN A 80 16.68 -33.36 -24.60
CA GLN A 80 15.31 -32.87 -24.29
C GLN A 80 14.73 -32.20 -25.56
N PRO A 81 13.39 -32.11 -25.79
CA PRO A 81 12.30 -31.99 -24.80
C PRO A 81 10.98 -32.73 -25.15
N HIS A 82 10.09 -32.95 -24.16
CA HIS A 82 8.68 -33.25 -24.46
C HIS A 82 7.76 -32.22 -23.78
N LYS A 83 7.16 -31.36 -24.61
CA LYS A 83 6.19 -30.32 -24.25
C LYS A 83 4.77 -30.81 -24.59
N LEU A 84 4.08 -31.34 -23.57
CA LEU A 84 2.61 -31.56 -23.48
C LEU A 84 2.04 -32.95 -23.82
N GLY A 85 2.00 -33.81 -22.80
CA GLY A 85 0.93 -34.81 -22.64
C GLY A 85 0.87 -35.96 -23.66
N PRO A 86 -0.12 -36.86 -23.53
CA PRO A 86 -0.13 -38.15 -24.25
C PRO A 86 -0.29 -38.07 -25.78
N ILE A 87 -0.72 -36.90 -26.30
CA ILE A 87 -1.05 -36.72 -27.71
C ILE A 87 0.19 -36.54 -28.60
N ASP A 88 1.32 -36.14 -28.01
CA ASP A 88 2.57 -35.90 -28.73
C ASP A 88 3.31 -37.17 -29.12
N LYS A 89 2.82 -38.33 -28.66
CA LYS A 89 3.28 -39.64 -29.16
C LYS A 89 2.98 -39.83 -30.66
N TRP A 90 2.09 -39.02 -31.23
CA TRP A 90 1.61 -39.11 -32.61
C TRP A 90 1.94 -37.90 -33.48
N THR A 91 2.66 -36.89 -32.97
CA THR A 91 3.00 -35.66 -33.73
C THR A 91 4.49 -35.59 -34.03
N ARG A 92 4.84 -35.26 -35.28
CA ARG A 92 6.23 -35.21 -35.75
C ARG A 92 6.92 -33.94 -35.24
N ALA A 93 8.17 -34.06 -34.77
CA ALA A 93 8.99 -32.94 -34.32
C ALA A 93 9.07 -31.82 -35.39
N ILE A 94 8.86 -30.58 -34.96
CA ILE A 94 8.85 -29.39 -35.83
C ILE A 94 10.30 -28.94 -36.07
N ASP A 95 10.76 -29.08 -37.32
CA ASP A 95 12.04 -28.54 -37.78
C ASP A 95 11.89 -27.04 -38.13
N PRO A 96 12.61 -26.12 -37.45
CA PRO A 96 12.48 -24.68 -37.64
C PRO A 96 12.98 -24.18 -39.00
N THR A 97 13.56 -25.03 -39.85
CA THR A 97 14.15 -24.62 -41.14
C THR A 97 13.17 -24.62 -42.34
N LYS A 98 11.93 -25.13 -42.19
CA LYS A 98 10.95 -25.22 -43.29
C LYS A 98 9.90 -24.09 -43.23
N ALA A 99 9.75 -23.38 -44.35
CA ALA A 99 8.98 -22.13 -44.48
C ALA A 99 7.44 -22.28 -44.40
N ASP A 100 6.89 -23.50 -44.46
CA ASP A 100 5.45 -23.74 -44.27
C ASP A 100 4.99 -23.57 -42.79
N SER A 101 5.94 -23.35 -41.87
CA SER A 101 5.71 -23.31 -40.42
C SER A 101 5.16 -21.99 -39.88
N PHE A 102 5.14 -20.89 -40.65
CA PHE A 102 4.76 -19.57 -40.11
C PHE A 102 3.31 -19.49 -39.60
N LYS A 103 2.34 -20.09 -40.32
CA LYS A 103 0.93 -20.14 -39.89
C LYS A 103 0.74 -21.03 -38.66
N GLN A 104 1.41 -22.18 -38.61
CA GLN A 104 1.35 -23.11 -37.48
C GLN A 104 2.04 -22.53 -36.24
N GLN A 105 3.15 -21.79 -36.41
CA GLN A 105 3.81 -21.06 -35.33
C GLN A 105 2.95 -19.92 -34.78
N GLN A 106 2.24 -19.18 -35.64
CA GLN A 106 1.29 -18.14 -35.23
C GLN A 106 0.08 -18.74 -34.50
N LEU A 107 -0.51 -19.82 -35.02
CA LEU A 107 -1.61 -20.55 -34.37
C LEU A 107 -1.17 -21.11 -33.02
N ASN A 108 -0.01 -21.77 -32.95
CA ASN A 108 0.54 -22.26 -31.69
C ASN A 108 0.73 -21.10 -30.71
N LYS A 109 1.33 -19.97 -31.14
CA LYS A 109 1.54 -18.81 -30.28
C LYS A 109 0.25 -18.23 -29.71
N GLU A 110 -0.82 -18.13 -30.51
CA GLU A 110 -2.11 -17.66 -30.01
C GLU A 110 -2.77 -18.68 -29.07
N LEU A 111 -2.69 -19.98 -29.38
CA LEU A 111 -3.17 -21.05 -28.49
C LEU A 111 -2.41 -21.08 -27.15
N TRP A 112 -1.10 -20.83 -27.16
CA TRP A 112 -0.28 -20.73 -25.94
C TRP A 112 -0.68 -19.52 -25.11
N LYS A 113 -0.92 -18.35 -25.73
CA LYS A 113 -1.41 -17.16 -25.02
C LYS A 113 -2.79 -17.37 -24.41
N GLU A 114 -3.68 -18.08 -25.12
CA GLU A 114 -5.01 -18.38 -24.62
C GLU A 114 -4.94 -19.29 -23.38
N ARG A 115 -4.14 -20.36 -23.44
CA ARG A 115 -3.88 -21.24 -22.28
C ARG A 115 -3.24 -20.49 -21.11
N GLU A 116 -2.25 -19.64 -21.39
CA GLU A 116 -1.58 -18.80 -20.39
C GLU A 116 -2.58 -17.84 -19.73
N HIS A 117 -3.46 -17.22 -20.54
CA HIS A 117 -4.50 -16.34 -20.04
C HIS A 117 -5.50 -17.06 -19.14
N GLU A 118 -5.93 -18.27 -19.51
CA GLU A 118 -6.80 -19.08 -18.66
C GLU A 118 -6.12 -19.46 -17.34
N MET A 119 -4.85 -19.88 -17.36
CA MET A 119 -4.07 -20.13 -16.15
C MET A 119 -4.00 -18.88 -15.25
N HIS A 120 -3.70 -17.72 -15.82
CA HIS A 120 -3.62 -16.45 -15.10
C HIS A 120 -4.94 -16.07 -14.43
N LYS A 121 -6.10 -16.41 -15.00
CA LYS A 121 -7.40 -16.16 -14.35
C LYS A 121 -7.53 -16.92 -13.03
N PHE A 122 -7.05 -18.16 -12.95
CA PHE A 122 -7.10 -18.95 -11.72
C PHE A 122 -6.19 -18.37 -10.64
N ILE A 123 -4.95 -18.00 -11.00
CA ILE A 123 -3.99 -17.35 -10.10
C ILE A 123 -4.57 -16.02 -9.59
N ALA A 124 -5.09 -15.18 -10.49
CA ALA A 124 -5.68 -13.89 -10.14
C ALA A 124 -6.88 -14.03 -9.19
N ARG A 125 -7.78 -14.99 -9.47
CA ARG A 125 -8.94 -15.26 -8.60
C ARG A 125 -8.50 -15.69 -7.19
N TRP A 126 -7.50 -16.56 -7.09
CA TRP A 126 -6.96 -16.97 -5.79
C TRP A 126 -6.34 -15.78 -5.05
N ALA A 127 -5.53 -14.96 -5.73
CA ALA A 127 -4.88 -13.79 -5.15
C ALA A 127 -5.89 -12.74 -4.65
N TYR A 128 -6.93 -12.43 -5.45
CA TYR A 128 -7.96 -11.46 -5.07
C TYR A 128 -8.79 -11.95 -3.86
N ASN A 129 -9.18 -13.22 -3.86
CA ASN A 129 -9.97 -13.80 -2.77
C ASN A 129 -9.19 -13.89 -1.45
N ARG A 130 -7.85 -13.99 -1.52
CA ARG A 130 -6.97 -14.08 -0.34
C ARG A 130 -6.29 -12.77 0.03
N GLY A 131 -6.57 -11.68 -0.70
CA GLY A 131 -6.00 -10.36 -0.42
C GLY A 131 -4.48 -10.31 -0.59
N ILE A 132 -3.94 -11.05 -1.56
CA ILE A 132 -2.49 -11.11 -1.78
C ILE A 132 -2.03 -9.82 -2.49
N PRO A 133 -1.03 -9.10 -1.95
CA PRO A 133 -0.47 -7.91 -2.59
C PRO A 133 0.06 -8.20 -4.01
N PHE A 134 -0.16 -7.29 -4.96
CA PHE A 134 0.23 -7.52 -6.37
C PHE A 134 1.74 -7.70 -6.56
N ASN A 135 2.56 -7.03 -5.73
CA ASN A 135 4.01 -7.17 -5.74
C ASN A 135 4.50 -8.55 -5.26
N ALA A 136 3.64 -9.39 -4.68
CA ALA A 136 4.00 -10.76 -4.32
C ALA A 136 4.31 -11.63 -5.55
N CYS A 137 3.85 -11.25 -6.74
CA CYS A 137 4.16 -11.94 -8.00
C CYS A 137 5.50 -11.50 -8.62
N ASP A 138 6.14 -10.46 -8.08
CA ASP A 138 7.38 -9.89 -8.64
C ASP A 138 8.65 -10.57 -8.11
N ASN A 139 8.53 -11.48 -7.14
CA ASN A 139 9.65 -12.20 -6.55
C ASN A 139 10.06 -13.44 -7.39
N ASP A 140 11.25 -13.97 -7.11
CA ASP A 140 11.79 -15.10 -7.86
C ASP A 140 11.16 -16.43 -7.40
N GLU A 141 10.77 -16.52 -6.13
CA GLU A 141 10.10 -17.68 -5.53
C GLU A 141 8.75 -17.97 -6.19
N PHE A 142 7.99 -16.93 -6.58
CA PHE A 142 6.73 -17.10 -7.30
C PHE A 142 6.94 -17.70 -8.70
N LYS A 143 8.03 -17.31 -9.39
CA LYS A 143 8.38 -17.88 -10.71
C LYS A 143 8.82 -19.32 -10.56
N GLN A 144 9.65 -19.62 -9.56
CA GLN A 144 10.08 -20.98 -9.24
C GLN A 144 8.89 -21.88 -8.89
N MET A 145 7.92 -21.38 -8.11
CA MET A 145 6.67 -22.09 -7.82
C MET A 145 5.88 -22.41 -9.11
N CYS A 146 5.71 -21.44 -10.01
CA CYS A 146 5.01 -21.66 -11.28
C CYS A 146 5.73 -22.69 -12.17
N GLU A 147 7.07 -22.61 -12.24
CA GLU A 147 7.88 -23.57 -12.99
C GLU A 147 7.79 -24.98 -12.36
N ALA A 148 7.85 -25.10 -11.03
CA ALA A 148 7.73 -26.38 -10.32
C ALA A 148 6.36 -27.06 -10.55
N ILE A 149 5.26 -26.28 -10.46
CA ILE A 149 3.91 -26.77 -10.78
C ILE A 149 3.85 -27.20 -12.25
N GLY A 150 4.47 -26.43 -13.15
CA GLY A 150 4.56 -26.77 -14.57
C GLY A 150 5.35 -28.05 -14.86
N GLN A 151 6.49 -28.26 -14.17
CA GLN A 151 7.32 -29.46 -14.30
C GLN A 151 6.65 -30.71 -13.73
N PHE A 152 5.90 -30.59 -12.62
CA PHE A 152 5.14 -31.70 -12.06
C PHE A 152 4.04 -32.17 -13.02
N GLY A 153 3.26 -31.22 -13.56
CA GLY A 153 2.16 -31.52 -14.49
C GLY A 153 0.81 -31.81 -13.80
N PRO A 154 -0.17 -32.40 -14.51
CA PRO A 154 -1.50 -32.66 -13.96
C PRO A 154 -1.47 -33.70 -12.84
N GLY A 155 -2.32 -33.53 -11.82
CA GLY A 155 -2.43 -34.45 -10.69
C GLY A 155 -1.74 -33.99 -9.40
N LEU A 156 -1.16 -32.78 -9.39
CA LEU A 156 -0.63 -32.17 -8.17
C LEU A 156 -1.75 -31.95 -7.16
N THR A 157 -1.59 -32.54 -5.97
CA THR A 157 -2.41 -32.22 -4.80
C THR A 157 -1.75 -31.05 -4.05
N PRO A 158 -2.42 -29.88 -3.92
CA PRO A 158 -1.86 -28.75 -3.18
C PRO A 158 -1.55 -29.11 -1.72
N PRO A 159 -0.53 -28.50 -1.09
CA PRO A 159 -0.23 -28.77 0.31
C PRO A 159 -1.38 -28.36 1.24
N THR A 160 -1.56 -29.13 2.31
CA THR A 160 -2.55 -28.83 3.35
C THR A 160 -2.05 -27.74 4.30
N GLN A 161 -2.97 -27.10 5.03
CA GLN A 161 -2.63 -26.08 6.03
C GLN A 161 -1.66 -26.60 7.10
N ASP A 162 -1.80 -27.85 7.51
CA ASP A 162 -0.95 -28.46 8.53
C ASP A 162 0.46 -28.74 7.99
N ALA A 163 0.57 -29.18 6.73
CA ALA A 163 1.87 -29.31 6.06
C ALA A 163 2.60 -27.96 5.96
N PHE A 164 1.88 -26.88 5.61
CA PHE A 164 2.43 -25.53 5.57
C PHE A 164 2.91 -25.01 6.93
N ARG A 165 2.26 -25.40 8.04
CA ARG A 165 2.62 -24.96 9.39
C ARG A 165 3.63 -25.87 10.08
N GLY A 166 3.80 -27.08 9.58
CA GLY A 166 4.65 -28.13 10.15
C GLY A 166 5.85 -28.42 9.26
N SER A 167 5.79 -29.53 8.53
CA SER A 167 6.95 -30.09 7.82
C SER A 167 7.57 -29.13 6.81
N LEU A 168 6.77 -28.43 6.00
CA LEU A 168 7.31 -27.52 4.98
C LEU A 168 7.96 -26.28 5.59
N LEU A 169 7.43 -25.79 6.72
CA LEU A 169 8.03 -24.68 7.45
C LEU A 169 9.36 -25.09 8.08
N GLU A 170 9.44 -26.30 8.63
CA GLU A 170 10.66 -26.85 9.21
C GLU A 170 11.74 -27.08 8.15
N GLU A 171 11.38 -27.62 6.98
CA GLU A 171 12.30 -27.80 5.85
C GLU A 171 12.86 -26.45 5.36
N GLU A 172 12.02 -25.43 5.21
CA GLU A 172 12.48 -24.08 4.85
C GLU A 172 13.33 -23.42 5.94
N TYR A 173 13.02 -23.68 7.21
CA TYR A 173 13.83 -23.21 8.34
C TYR A 173 15.23 -23.82 8.29
N GLU A 174 15.34 -25.14 8.12
CA GLU A 174 16.62 -25.83 8.04
C GLU A 174 17.41 -25.44 6.78
N ARG A 175 16.75 -25.27 5.62
CA ARG A 175 17.38 -24.74 4.40
C ARG A 175 17.99 -23.36 4.67
N THR A 176 17.23 -22.46 5.28
CA THR A 176 17.69 -21.10 5.61
C THR A 176 18.85 -21.15 6.60
N LYS A 177 18.79 -22.01 7.61
CA LYS A 177 19.84 -22.21 8.60
C LYS A 177 21.13 -22.75 7.96
N CYS A 178 21.05 -23.72 7.05
CA CYS A 178 22.21 -24.20 6.29
C CYS A 178 22.88 -23.08 5.49
N LEU A 179 22.11 -22.21 4.82
CA LEU A 179 22.65 -21.04 4.12
C LEU A 179 23.33 -20.03 5.05
N LEU A 180 22.95 -20.00 6.33
CA LEU A 180 23.56 -19.14 7.34
C LEU A 180 24.83 -19.74 7.96
N GLN A 181 25.02 -21.06 7.93
CA GLN A 181 26.17 -21.73 8.55
C GLN A 181 27.51 -21.22 8.02
N GLU A 182 27.60 -20.93 6.71
CA GLU A 182 28.82 -20.34 6.12
C GLU A 182 29.13 -18.97 6.72
N ARG A 183 28.10 -18.13 6.91
CA ARG A 183 28.24 -16.80 7.52
C ARG A 183 28.54 -16.88 9.02
N GLU A 184 28.00 -17.87 9.71
CA GLU A 184 28.30 -18.14 11.11
C GLU A 184 29.73 -18.68 11.31
N ALA A 185 30.21 -19.52 10.41
CA ALA A 185 31.59 -19.99 10.39
C ALA A 185 32.58 -18.85 10.11
N GLU A 186 32.26 -17.94 9.18
CA GLU A 186 33.02 -16.71 8.96
C GLU A 186 33.04 -15.80 10.20
N LYS A 187 31.89 -15.67 10.89
CA LYS A 187 31.79 -14.94 12.17
C LYS A 187 32.67 -15.53 13.25
N MET A 188 32.71 -16.86 13.38
CA MET A 188 33.57 -17.56 14.35
C MET A 188 35.06 -17.38 14.03
N LYS A 189 35.42 -17.28 12.75
CA LYS A 189 36.81 -17.07 12.30
C LYS A 189 37.28 -15.61 12.46
N ASN A 190 36.41 -14.65 12.20
CA ASN A 190 36.76 -13.23 12.16
C ASN A 190 36.40 -12.48 13.45
N GLY A 191 35.79 -13.15 14.43
CA GLY A 191 35.34 -12.58 15.71
C GLY A 191 34.16 -11.61 15.60
N CYS A 192 33.71 -11.31 14.38
CA CYS A 192 32.65 -10.36 14.05
C CYS A 192 31.74 -10.96 12.99
N SER A 193 30.43 -10.81 13.16
CA SER A 193 29.48 -11.00 12.06
C SER A 193 29.79 -9.94 10.99
N ILE A 194 29.57 -10.22 9.71
CA ILE A 194 29.31 -9.15 8.73
C ILE A 194 27.95 -8.56 9.12
N MET A 195 27.95 -7.79 10.21
CA MET A 195 26.82 -7.02 10.66
C MET A 195 26.84 -5.80 9.75
N THR A 196 25.99 -5.80 8.73
CA THR A 196 25.71 -4.56 8.01
C THR A 196 25.42 -3.48 9.05
N ASP A 197 26.00 -2.29 8.88
CA ASP A 197 25.84 -1.16 9.82
C ASP A 197 24.37 -0.92 10.23
N ALA A 198 23.44 -1.28 9.34
CA ALA A 198 22.00 -1.29 9.58
C ALA A 198 21.54 -2.08 10.83
N TRP A 199 22.13 -3.24 11.15
CA TRP A 199 21.73 -4.04 12.31
C TRP A 199 22.24 -3.44 13.63
N ASN A 200 23.48 -2.93 13.62
CA ASN A 200 24.03 -2.20 14.77
C ASN A 200 23.22 -0.94 15.04
N LEU A 201 22.83 -0.21 13.99
CA LEU A 201 21.98 0.96 14.12
C LEU A 201 20.59 0.58 14.65
N ALA A 202 19.97 -0.49 14.15
CA ALA A 202 18.66 -0.96 14.61
C ALA A 202 18.68 -1.37 16.08
N THR A 203 19.66 -2.17 16.50
CA THR A 203 19.83 -2.58 17.91
C THR A 203 20.15 -1.39 18.82
N ALA A 204 21.06 -0.49 18.40
CA ALA A 204 21.33 0.74 19.15
C ALA A 204 20.09 1.64 19.29
N THR A 205 19.26 1.73 18.24
CA THR A 205 18.01 2.52 18.27
C THR A 205 17.00 1.90 19.22
N ILE A 206 16.76 0.59 19.13
CA ILE A 206 15.76 -0.12 19.96
C ILE A 206 16.19 -0.16 21.44
N LEU A 207 17.49 -0.21 21.73
CA LEU A 207 17.99 -0.18 23.11
C LEU A 207 18.13 1.25 23.67
N SER A 208 17.97 2.29 22.86
CA SER A 208 18.12 3.68 23.29
C SER A 208 16.94 4.17 24.13
N PRO A 209 17.15 4.58 25.39
CA PRO A 209 16.09 5.17 26.20
C PRO A 209 15.57 6.50 25.62
N ALA A 210 16.44 7.27 24.95
CA ALA A 210 16.07 8.52 24.32
C ALA A 210 15.10 8.29 23.15
N PHE A 211 15.35 7.27 22.33
CA PHE A 211 14.43 6.87 21.26
C PHE A 211 13.03 6.58 21.81
N TRP A 212 12.92 5.76 22.86
CA TRP A 212 11.63 5.45 23.46
C TRP A 212 10.97 6.65 24.15
N LYS A 213 11.74 7.59 24.68
CA LYS A 213 11.20 8.85 25.19
C LYS A 213 10.56 9.66 24.07
N ASP A 214 11.21 9.75 22.91
CA ASP A 214 10.68 10.45 21.74
C ASP A 214 9.47 9.74 21.15
N VAL A 215 9.48 8.39 21.09
CA VAL A 215 8.30 7.59 20.69
C VAL A 215 7.14 7.82 21.65
N LYS A 216 7.36 7.86 22.97
CA LYS A 216 6.31 8.17 23.94
C LYS A 216 5.73 9.57 23.74
N LEU A 217 6.59 10.56 23.48
CA LEU A 217 6.15 11.92 23.16
C LEU A 217 5.34 11.95 21.87
N MET A 218 5.79 11.26 20.82
CA MET A 218 5.04 11.11 19.57
C MET A 218 3.65 10.53 19.86
N LEU A 219 3.56 9.40 20.57
CA LEU A 219 2.27 8.78 20.90
C LEU A 219 1.37 9.74 21.68
N ALA A 220 1.90 10.45 22.68
CA ALA A 220 1.16 11.43 23.45
C ALA A 220 0.63 12.61 22.61
N VAL A 221 1.32 12.98 21.53
CA VAL A 221 0.87 14.04 20.60
C VAL A 221 -0.16 13.52 19.61
N PHE A 222 0.04 12.31 19.06
CA PHE A 222 -0.82 11.77 18.00
C PHE A 222 -2.09 11.11 18.52
N GLU A 223 -2.07 10.48 19.69
CA GLU A 223 -3.24 9.82 20.28
C GLU A 223 -4.49 10.72 20.36
N PRO A 224 -4.43 11.95 20.94
CA PRO A 224 -5.58 12.84 20.96
C PRO A 224 -6.07 13.23 19.56
N LEU A 225 -5.16 13.41 18.60
CA LEU A 225 -5.52 13.75 17.22
C LEU A 225 -6.21 12.58 16.50
N VAL A 226 -5.74 11.35 16.73
CA VAL A 226 -6.37 10.14 16.19
C VAL A 226 -7.76 9.94 16.80
N LYS A 227 -7.98 10.26 18.08
CA LYS A 227 -9.32 10.23 18.69
C LYS A 227 -10.28 11.20 18.00
N VAL A 228 -9.83 12.42 17.68
CA VAL A 228 -10.63 13.40 16.92
C VAL A 228 -10.90 12.91 15.49
N LEU A 229 -9.93 12.30 14.81
CA LEU A 229 -10.14 11.76 13.46
C LEU A 229 -11.16 10.62 13.47
N ARG A 230 -11.02 9.66 14.41
CA ARG A 230 -11.99 8.56 14.57
C ARG A 230 -13.40 9.05 14.91
N LEU A 231 -13.53 10.20 15.58
CA LEU A 231 -14.82 10.85 15.82
C LEU A 231 -15.52 11.24 14.51
N VAL A 232 -14.77 11.83 13.59
CA VAL A 232 -15.28 12.30 12.30
C VAL A 232 -15.63 11.14 11.38
N ASP A 233 -14.85 10.06 11.43
CA ASP A 233 -15.05 8.86 10.62
C ASP A 233 -16.14 7.92 11.19
N GLY A 234 -16.68 8.20 12.38
CA GLY A 234 -17.69 7.35 13.02
C GLY A 234 -19.09 7.56 12.45
N ASP A 235 -19.57 6.59 11.67
CA ASP A 235 -20.90 6.65 11.00
C ASP A 235 -22.10 6.52 11.97
N VAL A 236 -21.89 6.10 13.21
CA VAL A 236 -22.97 5.61 14.10
C VAL A 236 -23.57 6.70 15.01
N LYS A 237 -22.83 7.78 15.32
CA LYS A 237 -23.29 8.83 16.27
C LYS A 237 -23.07 10.22 15.70
N PRO A 238 -24.01 11.17 15.89
CA PRO A 238 -23.85 12.54 15.41
C PRO A 238 -22.62 13.20 16.07
N SER A 239 -21.54 13.30 15.30
CA SER A 239 -20.22 13.77 15.75
C SER A 239 -20.06 15.28 15.68
N MET A 240 -20.90 15.97 14.91
CA MET A 240 -20.76 17.40 14.60
C MET A 240 -20.74 18.29 15.87
N GLY A 241 -21.60 18.02 16.86
CA GLY A 241 -21.65 18.78 18.11
C GLY A 241 -20.51 18.48 19.09
N PHE A 242 -19.75 17.41 18.88
CA PHE A 242 -18.60 17.02 19.72
C PHE A 242 -17.25 17.37 19.11
N LEU A 243 -17.22 17.56 17.78
CA LEU A 243 -15.98 17.73 17.02
C LEU A 243 -15.08 18.85 17.53
N TYR A 244 -15.63 20.06 17.68
CA TYR A 244 -14.85 21.21 18.12
C TYR A 244 -14.38 21.05 19.57
N GLY A 245 -15.23 20.53 20.45
CA GLY A 245 -14.90 20.29 21.86
C GLY A 245 -13.79 19.27 22.05
N GLU A 246 -13.86 18.14 21.35
CA GLU A 246 -12.78 17.13 21.36
C GLU A 246 -11.49 17.66 20.74
N LEU A 247 -11.58 18.54 19.74
CA LEU A 247 -10.40 19.21 19.19
C LEU A 247 -9.75 20.17 20.20
N LEU A 248 -10.53 20.94 20.95
CA LEU A 248 -10.01 21.78 22.04
C LEU A 248 -9.35 20.95 23.14
N LYS A 249 -9.94 19.81 23.48
CA LYS A 249 -9.36 18.84 24.43
C LYS A 249 -8.05 18.28 23.89
N ALA A 250 -8.01 17.85 22.63
CA ALA A 250 -6.79 17.38 21.97
C ALA A 250 -5.67 18.44 21.98
N LYS A 251 -6.01 19.70 21.70
CA LYS A 251 -5.07 20.84 21.79
C LYS A 251 -4.49 21.00 23.21
N ARG A 252 -5.27 20.74 24.27
CA ARG A 252 -4.78 20.79 25.65
C ARG A 252 -3.86 19.61 25.98
N GLU A 253 -4.27 18.38 25.64
CA GLU A 253 -3.46 17.18 25.88
C GLU A 253 -2.11 17.25 25.15
N VAL A 254 -2.07 17.80 23.93
CA VAL A 254 -0.81 18.05 23.20
C VAL A 254 0.07 19.06 23.94
N LYS A 255 -0.48 20.16 24.46
CA LYS A 255 0.32 21.13 25.24
C LYS A 255 0.91 20.49 26.50
N GLU A 256 0.11 19.68 27.19
CA GLU A 256 0.51 18.95 28.39
C GLU A 256 1.62 17.93 28.08
N ALA A 257 1.56 17.24 26.94
CA ALA A 257 2.61 16.31 26.50
C ALA A 257 3.98 16.98 26.34
N PHE A 258 4.00 18.27 25.97
CA PHE A 258 5.21 19.09 25.92
C PHE A 258 5.56 19.79 27.24
N GLY A 259 4.87 19.46 28.33
CA GLY A 259 5.06 20.04 29.66
C GLY A 259 4.56 21.47 29.79
N ASN A 260 3.59 21.88 28.95
CA ASN A 260 3.03 23.23 28.91
C ASN A 260 4.08 24.33 28.63
N VAL A 261 5.20 23.97 28.00
CA VAL A 261 6.23 24.94 27.59
C VAL A 261 5.94 25.40 26.17
N GLU A 262 5.52 26.66 26.01
CA GLU A 262 5.10 27.22 24.72
C GLU A 262 6.13 27.06 23.61
N SER A 263 7.41 27.32 23.90
CA SER A 263 8.49 27.17 22.93
C SER A 263 8.65 25.74 22.38
N ARG A 264 8.14 24.73 23.08
CA ARG A 264 8.20 23.31 22.69
C ARG A 264 7.00 22.87 21.86
N PHE A 265 5.81 23.41 22.09
CA PHE A 265 4.60 22.99 21.38
C PHE A 265 4.16 23.94 20.27
N LYS A 266 4.66 25.18 20.22
CA LYS A 266 4.16 26.24 19.32
C LYS A 266 4.06 25.80 17.85
N ASP A 267 5.05 25.05 17.35
CA ASP A 267 5.11 24.66 15.95
C ASP A 267 4.08 23.56 15.66
N VAL A 268 3.91 22.61 16.59
CA VAL A 268 2.86 21.58 16.51
C VAL A 268 1.48 22.23 16.56
N MET A 269 1.27 23.19 17.46
CA MET A 269 0.02 23.93 17.57
C MET A 269 -0.29 24.72 16.30
N ALA A 270 0.71 25.38 15.70
CA ALA A 270 0.55 26.09 14.43
C ALA A 270 0.13 25.16 13.29
N VAL A 271 0.66 23.92 13.25
CA VAL A 271 0.24 22.91 12.27
C VAL A 271 -1.22 22.49 12.51
N ILE A 272 -1.60 22.24 13.77
CA ILE A 272 -2.99 21.88 14.12
C ILE A 272 -3.95 23.00 13.72
N GLU A 273 -3.64 24.25 14.06
CA GLU A 273 -4.47 25.40 13.72
C GLU A 273 -4.59 25.61 12.21
N LYS A 274 -3.49 25.48 11.48
CA LYS A 274 -3.50 25.53 10.02
C LYS A 274 -4.38 24.44 9.40
N LYS A 275 -4.41 23.24 9.98
CA LYS A 275 -5.25 22.13 9.48
C LYS A 275 -6.72 22.27 9.86
N MET A 276 -6.99 22.89 11.00
CA MET A 276 -8.33 23.18 11.51
C MET A 276 -9.02 24.29 10.72
N ASN A 277 -8.29 25.36 10.40
CA ASN A 277 -8.83 26.61 9.85
C ASN A 277 -9.76 26.39 8.64
N GLY A 278 -11.00 26.82 8.78
CA GLY A 278 -12.06 26.76 7.76
C GLY A 278 -12.63 25.36 7.52
N ARG A 279 -12.11 24.32 8.19
CA ARG A 279 -12.52 22.93 8.01
C ARG A 279 -13.24 22.37 9.24
N LEU A 280 -12.61 22.49 10.41
CA LEU A 280 -13.09 21.95 11.68
C LEU A 280 -13.54 23.05 12.65
N ASP A 281 -13.37 24.32 12.27
CA ASP A 281 -13.82 25.50 13.01
C ASP A 281 -14.70 26.42 12.15
N SER A 282 -15.41 25.85 11.18
CA SER A 282 -16.43 26.59 10.42
C SER A 282 -17.60 27.01 11.32
N PRO A 283 -18.41 28.01 10.92
CA PRO A 283 -19.56 28.47 11.71
C PRO A 283 -20.48 27.34 12.17
N LEU A 284 -20.69 26.33 11.32
CA LEU A 284 -21.51 25.16 11.64
C LEU A 284 -20.95 24.33 12.80
N HIS A 285 -19.64 24.08 12.81
CA HIS A 285 -19.00 23.30 13.88
C HIS A 285 -18.99 24.06 15.22
N LEU A 286 -18.74 25.37 15.17
CA LEU A 286 -18.76 26.23 16.36
C LEU A 286 -20.18 26.36 16.93
N THR A 287 -21.17 26.51 16.06
CA THR A 287 -22.60 26.54 16.44
C THR A 287 -23.04 25.21 17.04
N ALA A 288 -22.67 24.09 16.43
CA ALA A 288 -22.98 22.77 16.96
C ALA A 288 -22.34 22.54 18.34
N PHE A 289 -21.14 23.05 18.57
CA PHE A 289 -20.47 23.02 19.86
C PHE A 289 -21.17 23.91 20.90
N LEU A 290 -21.53 25.15 20.54
CA LEU A 290 -22.27 26.09 21.38
C LEU A 290 -23.61 25.50 21.85
N LEU A 291 -24.34 24.86 20.93
CA LEU A 291 -25.66 24.29 21.18
C LEU A 291 -25.63 22.88 21.79
N ASN A 292 -24.44 22.33 22.09
CA ASN A 292 -24.32 21.03 22.73
C ASN A 292 -24.34 21.16 24.27
N PRO A 293 -25.39 20.68 24.97
CA PRO A 293 -25.49 20.75 26.43
C PRO A 293 -24.30 20.13 27.17
N HIS A 294 -23.63 19.12 26.58
CA HIS A 294 -22.44 18.52 27.16
C HIS A 294 -21.34 19.56 27.45
N TYR A 295 -21.17 20.53 26.55
CA TYR A 295 -20.15 21.57 26.71
C TYR A 295 -20.72 22.85 27.29
N SER A 296 -21.81 23.38 26.73
CA SER A 296 -22.35 24.70 27.11
C SER A 296 -22.97 24.72 28.51
N TYR A 297 -23.51 23.59 28.98
CA TYR A 297 -24.03 23.51 30.35
C TYR A 297 -22.94 23.17 31.38
N ALA A 298 -21.85 22.54 30.94
CA ALA A 298 -20.68 22.31 31.77
C ALA A 298 -19.84 23.59 31.94
N ASN A 299 -19.73 24.40 30.88
CA ASN A 299 -19.04 25.69 30.90
C ASN A 299 -19.89 26.78 30.22
N PRO A 300 -20.70 27.54 30.97
CA PRO A 300 -21.51 28.62 30.43
C PRO A 300 -20.72 29.78 29.80
N SER A 301 -19.42 29.91 30.10
CA SER A 301 -18.60 30.99 29.52
C SER A 301 -18.47 30.90 27.99
N ILE A 302 -18.81 29.75 27.39
CA ILE A 302 -18.81 29.55 25.93
C ILE A 302 -19.77 30.54 25.26
N PHE A 303 -20.86 30.95 25.93
CA PHE A 303 -21.80 31.94 25.41
C PHE A 303 -21.24 33.37 25.38
N ASP A 304 -20.20 33.65 26.15
CA ASP A 304 -19.55 34.96 26.20
C ASP A 304 -18.46 35.11 25.11
N GLU A 305 -18.09 34.03 24.43
CA GLU A 305 -17.06 34.06 23.39
C GLU A 305 -17.60 34.69 22.09
N PRO A 306 -17.03 35.82 21.62
CA PRO A 306 -17.53 36.50 20.41
C PRO A 306 -17.55 35.61 19.18
N LYS A 307 -16.51 34.77 19.02
CA LYS A 307 -16.39 33.82 17.91
C LYS A 307 -17.56 32.83 17.85
N MET A 308 -18.09 32.42 19.01
CA MET A 308 -19.21 31.49 19.07
C MET A 308 -20.52 32.16 18.67
N ASN A 309 -20.74 33.38 19.15
CA ASN A 309 -21.94 34.16 18.81
C ASN A 309 -21.97 34.54 17.33
N GLU A 310 -20.85 35.00 16.77
CA GLU A 310 -20.72 35.30 15.34
C GLU A 310 -21.00 34.06 14.47
N ALA A 311 -20.46 32.90 14.88
CA ALA A 311 -20.71 31.64 14.18
C ALA A 311 -22.18 31.22 14.23
N PHE A 312 -22.83 31.38 15.39
CA PHE A 312 -24.25 31.08 15.56
C PHE A 312 -25.11 31.96 14.66
N ILE A 313 -24.88 33.28 14.67
CA ILE A 313 -25.60 34.24 13.82
C ILE A 313 -25.43 33.88 12.34
N SER A 314 -24.19 33.63 11.90
CA SER A 314 -23.91 33.22 10.52
C SER A 314 -24.64 31.94 10.11
N CYS A 315 -24.79 30.98 11.03
CA CYS A 315 -25.61 29.79 10.77
C CYS A 315 -27.10 30.13 10.68
N VAL A 316 -27.63 30.93 11.60
CA VAL A 316 -29.04 31.33 11.61
C VAL A 316 -29.43 32.07 10.32
N GLU A 317 -28.61 33.03 9.87
CA GLU A 317 -28.80 33.74 8.60
C GLU A 317 -28.81 32.79 7.39
N GLN A 318 -27.98 31.74 7.43
CA GLN A 318 -27.88 30.75 6.36
C GLN A 318 -29.04 29.74 6.37
N PHE A 319 -29.49 29.29 7.56
CA PHE A 319 -30.56 28.29 7.69
C PHE A 319 -31.96 28.91 7.48
N TYR A 320 -32.16 30.15 7.92
CA TYR A 320 -33.42 30.89 7.78
C TYR A 320 -33.27 32.01 6.75
N TYR A 321 -32.72 31.68 5.58
CA TYR A 321 -32.48 32.64 4.52
C TYR A 321 -33.81 33.30 4.07
N HIS A 322 -33.86 34.63 4.10
CA HIS A 322 -35.05 35.47 3.85
C HIS A 322 -36.22 35.34 4.84
N ASP A 323 -36.01 34.73 6.01
CA ASP A 323 -37.01 34.65 7.08
C ASP A 323 -36.52 35.42 8.31
N GLU A 324 -36.67 36.75 8.27
CA GLU A 324 -36.20 37.65 9.34
C GLU A 324 -36.89 37.35 10.68
N ASP A 325 -38.17 36.95 10.65
CA ASP A 325 -38.93 36.57 11.83
C ASP A 325 -38.32 35.34 12.53
N GLN A 326 -37.95 34.30 11.77
CA GLN A 326 -37.28 33.12 12.33
C GLN A 326 -35.86 33.42 12.80
N GLN A 327 -35.12 34.29 12.09
CA GLN A 327 -33.79 34.71 12.51
C GLN A 327 -33.83 35.45 13.86
N GLU A 328 -34.78 36.38 14.03
CA GLU A 328 -35.02 37.09 15.28
C GLU A 328 -35.43 36.12 16.39
N GLN A 329 -36.39 35.22 16.10
CA GLN A 329 -36.87 34.22 17.05
C GLN A 329 -35.72 33.33 17.55
N ALA A 330 -34.88 32.82 16.65
CA ALA A 330 -33.77 31.94 17.00
C ALA A 330 -32.71 32.67 17.84
N THR A 331 -32.32 33.88 17.43
CA THR A 331 -31.19 34.63 18.01
C THR A 331 -31.55 35.31 19.33
N ASN A 332 -32.70 35.98 19.39
CA ASN A 332 -33.04 36.85 20.51
C ASN A 332 -33.85 36.14 21.60
N PHE A 333 -34.52 35.04 21.27
CA PHE A 333 -35.43 34.33 22.18
C PHE A 333 -35.00 32.90 22.45
N GLU A 334 -34.88 32.04 21.42
CA GLU A 334 -34.60 30.61 21.63
C GLU A 334 -33.19 30.35 22.17
N LEU A 335 -32.17 31.08 21.70
CA LEU A 335 -30.80 30.97 22.24
C LEU A 335 -30.75 31.34 23.73
N LYS A 336 -31.47 32.39 24.15
CA LYS A 336 -31.55 32.78 25.57
C LYS A 336 -32.25 31.72 26.42
N LYS A 337 -33.35 31.13 25.91
CA LYS A 337 -34.01 30.01 26.60
C LYS A 337 -33.07 28.82 26.75
N PHE A 338 -32.27 28.51 25.73
CA PHE A 338 -31.27 27.46 25.79
C PHE A 338 -30.19 27.76 26.85
N GLN A 339 -29.65 28.99 26.86
CA GLN A 339 -28.67 29.48 27.83
C GLN A 339 -29.18 29.37 29.28
N ASN A 340 -30.40 29.85 29.52
CA ASN A 340 -31.04 29.84 30.83
C ASN A 340 -31.62 28.47 31.21
N ARG A 341 -31.57 27.49 30.30
CA ARG A 341 -32.17 26.15 30.46
C ARG A 341 -33.65 26.22 30.77
N GLU A 342 -34.39 27.01 30.02
CA GLU A 342 -35.82 27.23 30.20
C GLU A 342 -36.66 26.28 29.33
N GLY A 343 -37.92 26.06 29.74
CA GLY A 343 -38.89 25.31 28.95
C GLY A 343 -38.41 23.89 28.61
N PRO A 344 -38.47 23.46 27.32
CA PRO A 344 -37.99 22.14 26.90
C PRO A 344 -36.52 21.86 27.23
N PHE A 345 -35.66 22.88 27.27
CA PHE A 345 -34.22 22.74 27.52
C PHE A 345 -33.89 22.43 28.99
N SER A 346 -34.84 22.64 29.91
CA SER A 346 -34.73 22.26 31.33
C SER A 346 -34.93 20.76 31.59
N LYS A 347 -35.58 20.05 30.65
CA LYS A 347 -36.15 18.71 30.84
C LYS A 347 -35.06 17.64 30.96
N LYS A 348 -35.42 16.50 31.58
CA LYS A 348 -34.51 15.36 31.81
C LYS A 348 -33.79 14.88 30.54
N LEU A 349 -34.47 14.90 29.38
CA LEU A 349 -33.88 14.52 28.09
C LEU A 349 -32.75 15.46 27.63
N ALA A 350 -32.85 16.77 27.89
CA ALA A 350 -31.76 17.69 27.61
C ALA A 350 -30.58 17.45 28.59
N ARG A 351 -30.88 17.10 29.85
CA ARG A 351 -29.88 16.75 30.87
C ARG A 351 -29.15 15.44 30.60
N THR A 352 -29.75 14.49 29.89
CA THR A 352 -29.05 13.23 29.53
C THR A 352 -27.87 13.46 28.58
N PHE A 353 -27.88 14.55 27.79
CA PHE A 353 -26.72 14.94 26.98
C PHE A 353 -25.62 15.63 27.79
N GLN A 354 -25.93 16.17 28.98
CA GLN A 354 -24.93 16.77 29.88
C GLN A 354 -23.95 15.72 30.43
N ASN A 355 -24.46 14.54 30.78
CA ASN A 355 -23.67 13.44 31.37
C ASN A 355 -23.33 12.35 30.35
N TYR A 356 -23.29 12.71 29.06
CA TYR A 356 -23.05 11.73 28.01
C TYR A 356 -21.58 11.34 27.99
N ASP A 357 -21.26 10.12 28.47
CA ASP A 357 -19.93 9.52 28.33
C ASP A 357 -19.70 9.15 26.85
N TYR A 358 -19.30 10.14 26.07
CA TYR A 358 -18.91 9.93 24.69
C TYR A 358 -17.47 9.39 24.65
N ILE A 359 -17.33 8.10 24.33
CA ILE A 359 -16.02 7.47 24.11
C ILE A 359 -15.84 7.24 22.60
N PRO A 360 -14.95 8.00 21.93
CA PRO A 360 -14.63 7.76 20.53
C PRO A 360 -13.99 6.37 20.40
N GLY A 361 -14.71 5.42 19.78
CA GLY A 361 -14.19 4.08 19.47
C GLY A 361 -14.63 2.92 20.37
N ARG A 362 -15.57 3.12 21.31
CA ARG A 362 -16.23 2.01 22.00
C ARG A 362 -17.44 1.57 21.18
N ASP A 363 -17.20 0.78 20.13
CA ASP A 363 -18.11 -0.20 19.50
C ASP A 363 -17.42 -0.79 18.26
N THR A 364 -16.70 -1.90 18.44
CA THR A 364 -16.49 -2.92 17.39
C THR A 364 -16.48 -4.28 18.08
N HIS A 365 -17.67 -4.87 18.22
CA HIS A 365 -17.86 -6.30 18.44
C HIS A 365 -18.39 -6.91 17.15
#